data_AF-A0A6M1YYQ2-F1
#
_entry.id   AF-A0A6M1YYQ2-F1
#
_cell.length_a   1.000
_cell.length_b   1.000
_cell.length_c   1.000
_cell.angle_alpha   90.00
_cell.angle_beta   90.00
_cell.angle_gamma   90.00
#
_symmetry.space_group_name_H-M   'P 1'
#
loop_
_entity.id
_entity.type
_entity.pdbx_description
1 polymer ?
#
loop_
_entity_poly.entity_id
_entity_poly.type
_entity_poly.pdbx_seq_one_letter_code
_entity_poly.pdbx_strand_id
1 'polypeptide(L)'
;MTNGFSGRYGYAIWKDNSSNIQIFRSIDFGVNWSATTGAFGAAGVNELPKITTDNSGRYVYATFSDASGDIKIFYSLDFGVTWADAGSFDSGLFPKIVTDDSGRYIYGSWQATPLVLTRGFRSFFPITNMKDRKI
;
A
#
# COMPACT_ATOMS: atom_id res chain seq x y z
N MET A 1 4.07 10.48 -1.77
CA MET A 1 5.35 10.48 -1.05
C MET A 1 5.02 10.54 0.43
N THR A 2 5.58 9.63 1.22
CA THR A 2 5.47 9.64 2.69
C THR A 2 6.88 9.50 3.24
N ASN A 3 7.23 10.31 4.24
CA ASN A 3 8.57 10.35 4.84
C ASN A 3 8.46 9.80 6.28
N GLY A 4 9.33 8.87 6.68
CA GLY A 4 9.53 8.57 8.11
C GLY A 4 10.19 9.77 8.82
N PHE A 5 10.03 9.94 10.13
CA PHE A 5 10.39 11.17 10.89
C PHE A 5 11.82 11.68 10.76
N SER A 6 12.75 10.89 10.24
CA SER A 6 14.11 11.37 9.92
C SER A 6 14.19 12.04 8.55
N GLY A 7 13.22 11.84 7.65
CA GLY A 7 13.30 12.18 6.24
C GLY A 7 14.26 11.30 5.43
N ARG A 8 15.01 10.40 6.10
CA ARG A 8 16.04 9.58 5.46
C ARG A 8 15.46 8.60 4.44
N TYR A 9 14.38 7.94 4.81
CA TYR A 9 13.69 6.98 3.97
C TYR A 9 12.53 7.66 3.24
N GLY A 10 12.53 7.54 1.92
CA GLY A 10 11.47 8.05 1.04
C GLY A 10 10.93 6.93 0.15
N TYR A 11 9.62 6.95 -0.09
CA TYR A 11 8.94 5.95 -0.92
C TYR A 11 8.09 6.59 -2.01
N ALA A 12 8.21 6.05 -3.20
CA ALA A 12 7.41 6.40 -4.36
C ALA A 12 6.75 5.15 -4.92
N ILE A 13 5.50 5.30 -5.34
CA ILE A 13 4.74 4.25 -6.01
C ILE A 13 4.09 4.84 -7.24
N TRP A 14 4.12 4.11 -8.34
CA TRP A 14 3.45 4.51 -9.56
C TRP A 14 2.95 3.32 -10.35
N LYS A 15 2.09 3.63 -11.31
CA LYS A 15 1.60 2.72 -12.32
C LYS A 15 2.28 3.07 -13.63
N ASP A 16 2.96 2.12 -14.27
CA ASP A 16 3.56 2.33 -15.58
C ASP A 16 2.51 2.31 -16.71
N ASN A 17 2.94 2.56 -17.96
CA ASN A 17 2.05 2.58 -19.12
C ASN A 17 1.41 1.21 -19.42
N SER A 18 1.98 0.12 -18.90
CA SER A 18 1.45 -1.24 -18.98
C SER A 18 0.58 -1.61 -17.79
N SER A 19 0.22 -0.62 -16.96
CA SER A 19 -0.53 -0.76 -15.71
C SER A 19 0.16 -1.55 -14.60
N ASN A 20 1.45 -1.88 -14.72
CA ASN A 20 2.18 -2.54 -13.65
C ASN A 20 2.53 -1.57 -12.53
N ILE A 21 2.49 -2.07 -11.30
CA ILE A 21 2.90 -1.31 -10.13
C ILE A 21 4.41 -1.36 -9.95
N GLN A 22 4.98 -0.17 -9.77
CA GLN A 22 6.39 0.04 -9.53
C GLN A 22 6.57 0.78 -8.20
N ILE A 23 7.51 0.31 -7.38
CA ILE A 23 7.87 0.94 -6.11
C ILE A 23 9.35 1.28 -6.12
N PHE A 24 9.66 2.49 -5.69
CA PHE A 24 11.01 3.01 -5.58
C PHE A 24 11.23 3.51 -4.17
N ARG A 25 12.45 3.36 -3.70
CA ARG A 25 12.87 3.84 -2.38
C ARG A 25 14.13 4.68 -2.46
N SER A 26 14.22 5.62 -1.54
CA SER A 26 15.44 6.36 -1.20
C SER A 26 15.80 6.05 0.25
N ILE A 27 17.10 6.01 0.54
CA ILE A 27 17.67 5.81 1.89
C ILE A 27 18.55 6.98 2.32
N ASP A 28 18.52 8.06 1.54
CA ASP A 28 19.43 9.19 1.58
C ASP A 28 18.68 10.51 1.33
N PHE A 29 17.53 10.67 1.97
CA PHE A 29 16.75 11.92 1.97
C PHE A 29 16.25 12.34 0.58
N GLY A 30 15.98 11.37 -0.29
CA GLY A 30 15.47 11.59 -1.64
C GLY A 30 16.53 11.94 -2.67
N VAL A 31 17.83 11.87 -2.33
CA VAL A 31 18.93 12.17 -3.25
C VAL A 31 19.04 11.09 -4.33
N ASN A 32 19.04 9.81 -3.94
CA ASN A 32 19.05 8.68 -4.87
C ASN A 32 17.80 7.81 -4.70
N TRP A 33 17.34 7.25 -5.81
CA TRP A 33 16.18 6.36 -5.85
C TRP A 33 16.55 5.04 -6.51
N SER A 34 16.10 3.95 -5.93
CA SER A 34 16.30 2.60 -6.47
C SER A 34 14.96 1.87 -6.56
N ALA A 35 14.75 1.17 -7.66
CA ALA A 35 13.60 0.28 -7.82
C ALA A 35 13.65 -0.83 -6.77
N THR A 36 12.52 -1.12 -6.14
CA THR A 36 12.40 -2.30 -5.28
C THR A 36 12.04 -3.50 -6.13
N THR A 37 12.49 -4.69 -5.71
CA THR A 37 12.14 -5.95 -6.37
C THR A 37 10.90 -6.56 -5.70
N GLY A 38 9.97 -7.06 -6.51
CA GLY A 38 8.73 -7.67 -6.03
C GLY A 38 7.71 -7.83 -7.14
N ALA A 39 6.85 -8.84 -7.02
CA ALA A 39 5.69 -9.00 -7.90
C ALA A 39 4.52 -8.22 -7.31
N PHE A 40 4.36 -6.96 -7.72
CA PHE A 40 3.28 -6.09 -7.24
C PHE A 40 1.99 -6.21 -8.06
N GLY A 41 2.04 -6.89 -9.22
CA GLY A 41 0.90 -7.01 -10.12
C GLY A 41 0.56 -5.71 -10.86
N ALA A 42 -0.65 -5.69 -11.44
CA ALA A 42 -1.16 -4.57 -12.21
C ALA A 42 -2.31 -3.88 -11.48
N ALA A 43 -2.33 -2.55 -11.53
CA ALA A 43 -3.44 -1.76 -11.03
C ALA A 43 -4.54 -1.60 -12.08
N GLY A 44 -5.75 -1.30 -11.60
CA GLY A 44 -6.90 -0.94 -12.42
C GLY A 44 -6.62 0.27 -13.31
N VAL A 45 -7.35 0.32 -14.43
CA VAL A 45 -7.08 1.25 -15.55
C VAL A 45 -7.09 2.72 -15.11
N ASN A 46 -7.97 3.09 -14.18
CA ASN A 46 -8.19 4.49 -13.79
C ASN A 46 -7.72 4.83 -12.37
N GLU A 47 -6.95 3.94 -11.75
CA GLU A 47 -6.56 4.14 -10.36
C GLU A 47 -5.07 4.33 -10.19
N LEU A 48 -4.75 5.20 -9.23
CA LEU A 48 -3.38 5.46 -8.81
C LEU A 48 -3.12 4.68 -7.53
N PRO A 49 -2.02 3.94 -7.45
CA PRO A 49 -1.64 3.27 -6.21
C PRO A 49 -1.36 4.29 -5.10
N LYS A 50 -1.36 3.81 -3.86
CA LYS A 50 -1.05 4.57 -2.65
C LYS A 50 0.01 3.85 -1.84
N ILE A 51 0.82 4.62 -1.14
CA ILE A 51 1.89 4.13 -0.28
C ILE A 51 1.93 4.96 1.00
N THR A 52 2.22 4.31 2.12
CA THR A 52 2.43 4.93 3.42
C THR A 52 3.53 4.20 4.19
N THR A 53 4.10 4.85 5.20
CA THR A 53 5.14 4.27 6.04
C THR A 53 5.02 4.79 7.47
N ASP A 54 5.53 4.01 8.42
CA ASP A 54 5.61 4.39 9.83
C ASP A 54 6.70 5.43 10.10
N ASN A 55 6.84 5.80 11.36
CA ASN A 55 7.76 6.83 11.76
C ASN A 55 9.24 6.49 11.54
N SER A 56 9.58 5.21 11.63
CA SER A 56 10.95 4.75 11.38
C SER A 56 11.27 4.60 9.89
N GLY A 57 10.25 4.51 9.04
CA GLY A 57 10.37 4.11 7.64
C GLY A 57 10.49 2.59 7.44
N ARG A 58 10.47 1.79 8.50
CA ARG A 58 10.69 0.34 8.43
C ARG A 58 9.48 -0.40 7.87
N TYR A 59 8.30 -0.02 8.32
CA TYR A 59 7.03 -0.60 7.93
C TYR A 59 6.46 0.23 6.78
N VAL A 60 6.34 -0.38 5.60
CA VAL A 60 5.88 0.29 4.39
C VAL A 60 4.69 -0.49 3.83
N TYR A 61 3.65 0.23 3.42
CA TYR A 61 2.42 -0.35 2.93
C TYR A 61 2.02 0.27 1.63
N ALA A 62 1.61 -0.55 0.67
CA ALA A 62 1.07 -0.12 -0.60
C ALA A 62 -0.33 -0.68 -0.82
N THR A 63 -1.20 0.09 -1.47
CA THR A 63 -2.53 -0.39 -1.88
C THR A 63 -2.93 0.17 -3.23
N PHE A 64 -3.72 -0.61 -3.96
CA PHE A 64 -4.36 -0.26 -5.22
C PHE A 64 -5.52 -1.23 -5.46
N SER A 65 -6.48 -0.86 -6.31
CA SER A 65 -7.43 -1.83 -6.87
C SER A 65 -6.80 -2.46 -8.11
N ASP A 66 -6.96 -3.76 -8.31
CA ASP A 66 -6.55 -4.42 -9.55
C ASP A 66 -7.63 -4.30 -10.64
N ALA A 67 -7.41 -4.90 -11.80
CA ALA A 67 -8.36 -4.84 -12.92
C ALA A 67 -9.71 -5.52 -12.63
N SER A 68 -9.78 -6.42 -11.64
CA SER A 68 -11.03 -7.02 -11.14
C SER A 68 -11.75 -6.13 -10.11
N GLY A 69 -11.12 -5.04 -9.67
CA GLY A 69 -11.63 -4.18 -8.62
C GLY A 69 -11.31 -4.67 -7.21
N ASP A 70 -10.45 -5.69 -7.06
CA ASP A 70 -10.01 -6.16 -5.74
C ASP A 70 -9.03 -5.16 -5.14
N ILE A 71 -9.28 -4.75 -3.89
CA ILE A 71 -8.36 -3.92 -3.12
C ILE A 71 -7.22 -4.80 -2.61
N LYS A 72 -6.04 -4.62 -3.20
CA LYS A 72 -4.81 -5.30 -2.79
C LYS A 72 -4.05 -4.50 -1.75
N ILE A 73 -3.39 -5.19 -0.83
CA ILE A 73 -2.42 -4.59 0.09
C ILE A 73 -1.11 -5.36 -0.01
N PHE A 74 -0.02 -4.62 -0.20
CA PHE A 74 1.34 -5.13 -0.12
C PHE A 74 2.04 -4.46 1.04
N TYR A 75 2.98 -5.17 1.67
CA TYR A 75 3.74 -4.61 2.78
C TYR A 75 5.19 -5.02 2.76
N SER A 76 6.02 -4.19 3.39
CA SER A 76 7.42 -4.44 3.69
C SER A 76 7.65 -4.18 5.18
N LEU A 77 8.46 -5.01 5.82
CA LEU A 77 8.83 -4.89 7.24
C LEU A 77 10.33 -4.54 7.42
N ASP A 78 11.00 -4.20 6.32
CA ASP A 78 12.44 -4.03 6.21
C ASP A 78 12.83 -2.84 5.33
N PHE A 79 12.14 -1.70 5.48
CA PHE A 79 12.45 -0.46 4.75
C PHE A 79 12.29 -0.58 3.23
N GLY A 80 11.36 -1.42 2.77
CA GLY A 80 11.10 -1.66 1.35
C GLY A 80 12.18 -2.50 0.66
N VAL A 81 12.97 -3.31 1.39
CA VAL A 81 13.92 -4.24 0.76
C VAL A 81 13.14 -5.41 0.16
N THR A 82 12.27 -6.02 0.97
CA THR A 82 11.41 -7.14 0.57
C THR A 82 9.95 -6.77 0.73
N TRP A 83 9.13 -7.36 -0.12
CA TRP A 83 7.69 -7.10 -0.17
C TRP A 83 6.91 -8.41 -0.15
N ALA A 84 5.79 -8.40 0.56
CA ALA A 84 4.84 -9.49 0.62
C ALA A 84 3.44 -9.00 0.22
N ASP A 85 2.71 -9.87 -0.47
CA ASP A 85 1.28 -9.69 -0.77
C ASP A 85 0.45 -10.10 0.46
N ALA A 86 -0.37 -9.20 0.98
CA ALA A 86 -1.32 -9.48 2.05
C ALA A 86 -2.67 -10.01 1.52
N GLY A 87 -2.87 -10.02 0.20
CA GLY A 87 -4.06 -10.51 -0.49
C GLY A 87 -5.10 -9.42 -0.80
N SER A 88 -6.26 -9.88 -1.27
CA SER A 88 -7.45 -9.04 -1.48
C SER A 88 -8.20 -8.83 -0.17
N PHE A 89 -8.58 -7.60 0.14
CA PHE A 89 -9.29 -7.26 1.38
C PHE A 89 -10.78 -6.97 1.19
N ASP A 90 -11.13 -6.41 0.04
CA ASP A 90 -12.51 -6.14 -0.38
C ASP A 90 -12.49 -5.81 -1.88
N SER A 91 -13.63 -5.46 -2.45
CA SER A 91 -13.73 -4.87 -3.79
C SER A 91 -14.17 -3.40 -3.74
N GLY A 92 -13.64 -2.60 -4.65
CA GLY A 92 -13.99 -1.19 -4.77
C GLY A 92 -12.97 -0.38 -5.54
N LEU A 93 -13.13 0.94 -5.45
CA LEU A 93 -12.33 1.91 -6.18
C LEU A 93 -11.64 2.90 -5.25
N PHE A 94 -10.56 3.49 -5.74
CA PHE A 94 -9.79 4.57 -5.15
C PHE A 94 -9.31 4.27 -3.71
N PRO A 95 -8.66 3.13 -3.45
CA PRO A 95 -8.21 2.81 -2.11
C PRO A 95 -7.20 3.84 -1.63
N LYS A 96 -7.29 4.15 -0.34
CA LYS A 96 -6.33 4.91 0.43
C LYS A 96 -5.86 4.05 1.59
N ILE A 97 -4.63 4.27 2.01
CA ILE A 97 -4.03 3.61 3.16
C ILE A 97 -3.24 4.62 3.97
N VAL A 98 -3.36 4.53 5.28
CA VAL A 98 -2.52 5.23 6.26
C VAL A 98 -2.11 4.23 7.35
N THR A 99 -1.03 4.52 8.04
CA THR A 99 -0.56 3.73 9.19
C THR A 99 -0.34 4.65 10.39
N ASP A 100 -0.37 4.08 11.60
CA ASP A 100 -0.03 4.81 12.81
C ASP A 100 1.50 5.01 12.94
N ASP A 101 1.94 5.82 13.89
CA ASP A 101 3.36 6.12 14.08
C ASP A 101 4.21 4.86 14.36
N SER A 102 3.60 3.82 14.95
CA SER A 102 4.29 2.56 15.22
C SER A 102 4.38 1.63 14.00
N GLY A 103 3.59 1.90 12.96
CA GLY A 103 3.45 1.01 11.81
C GLY A 103 2.67 -0.26 12.10
N ARG A 104 2.11 -0.42 13.31
CA ARG A 104 1.47 -1.67 13.74
C ARG A 104 0.04 -1.79 13.23
N TYR A 105 -0.61 -0.67 12.94
CA TYR A 105 -1.99 -0.61 12.51
C TYR A 105 -2.12 0.17 11.22
N ILE A 106 -2.82 -0.42 10.25
CA ILE A 106 -3.16 0.24 9.00
C ILE A 106 -4.66 0.52 8.93
N TYR A 107 -5.00 1.62 8.28
CA TYR A 107 -6.38 2.05 8.06
C TYR A 107 -6.58 2.20 6.56
N GLY A 108 -7.56 1.47 6.04
CA GLY A 108 -7.93 1.47 4.63
C GLY A 108 -9.28 2.13 4.40
N SER A 109 -9.41 2.86 3.31
CA SER A 109 -10.71 3.39 2.85
C SER A 109 -10.83 3.29 1.35
N TRP A 110 -12.00 2.94 0.85
CA TRP A 110 -12.29 2.83 -0.59
C TRP A 110 -13.75 3.20 -0.88
N GLN A 111 -14.04 3.41 -2.15
CA GLN A 111 -15.39 3.54 -2.67
C GLN A 111 -15.94 2.15 -3.01
N ALA A 112 -16.98 1.70 -2.31
CA ALA A 112 -17.58 0.40 -2.56
C ALA A 112 -18.28 0.33 -3.93
N THR A 113 -18.31 -0.86 -4.52
CA THR A 113 -19.02 -1.16 -5.78
C THR A 113 -19.98 -2.34 -5.59
N PRO A 114 -21.30 -2.19 -5.88
CA PRO A 114 -21.96 -0.98 -6.38
C PRO A 114 -21.92 0.14 -5.34
N LEU A 115 -22.14 1.38 -5.78
CA LEU A 115 -22.11 2.57 -4.93
C LEU A 115 -23.29 2.52 -3.93
N VAL A 116 -23.13 1.77 -2.85
CA VAL A 116 -24.04 1.81 -1.71
C VAL A 116 -23.64 3.04 -0.89
N LEU A 117 -24.62 3.84 -0.42
CA LEU A 117 -24.40 5.06 0.38
C LEU A 117 -23.58 4.84 1.67
N THR A 118 -23.28 3.59 2.03
CA THR A 118 -22.28 3.21 3.02
C THR A 118 -20.88 3.28 2.43
N ARG A 119 -20.16 4.37 2.68
CA ARG A 119 -18.70 4.43 2.48
C ARG A 119 -18.05 3.30 3.29
N GLY A 120 -17.30 2.41 2.64
CA GLY A 120 -16.56 1.35 3.30
C GLY A 120 -15.40 1.93 4.11
N PHE A 121 -15.57 2.04 5.42
CA PHE A 121 -14.48 2.30 6.35
C PHE A 121 -14.22 1.01 7.14
N ARG A 122 -13.02 0.45 7.01
CA ARG A 122 -12.57 -0.68 7.84
C ARG A 122 -11.25 -0.32 8.50
N SER A 123 -11.22 -0.39 9.84
CA SER A 123 -9.99 -0.40 10.63
C SER A 123 -9.42 -1.81 10.66
N PHE A 124 -8.17 -2.00 10.27
CA PHE A 124 -7.49 -3.30 10.34
C PHE A 124 -6.61 -3.40 11.59
N PHE A 125 -6.55 -4.61 12.16
CA PHE A 125 -5.77 -4.97 13.37
C PHE A 125 -4.41 -5.59 12.96
N PRO A 126 -3.46 -5.92 13.88
CA PRO A 126 -2.04 -6.07 13.54
C PRO A 126 -1.75 -7.20 12.53
N ILE A 127 -0.73 -7.00 11.70
CA ILE A 127 -0.27 -7.89 10.60
C ILE A 127 -0.13 -9.36 10.98
N THR A 128 0.23 -9.67 12.22
CA THR A 128 0.38 -11.06 12.70
C THR A 128 -0.90 -11.89 12.57
N ASN A 129 -2.06 -11.25 12.38
CA ASN A 129 -3.37 -11.90 12.32
C ASN A 129 -4.04 -11.83 10.93
N MET A 130 -3.33 -11.43 9.87
CA MET A 130 -3.95 -11.21 8.54
C MET A 130 -4.26 -12.48 7.74
N LYS A 131 -3.81 -13.67 8.18
CA LYS A 131 -4.09 -14.95 7.46
C LYS A 131 -5.45 -15.58 7.79
N ASP A 132 -6.14 -15.12 8.84
CA ASP A 132 -7.26 -15.88 9.43
C ASP A 132 -8.66 -15.34 9.12
N ARG A 133 -8.86 -14.57 8.04
CA ARG A 133 -10.22 -14.13 7.67
C ARG A 133 -10.54 -14.41 6.21
N LYS A 134 -11.06 -15.61 5.97
CA LYS A 134 -12.05 -15.82 4.91
C LYS A 134 -13.35 -15.12 5.32
N ILE A 135 -13.93 -14.44 4.36
CA ILE A 135 -15.30 -13.88 4.38
C ILE A 135 -16.28 -15.04 4.59
#